data_AF-A0A2N0P2W3-F1
#
_entry.id   AF-A0A2N0P2W3-F1
#
_cell.length_a   1.000
_cell.length_b   1.000
_cell.length_c   1.000
_cell.angle_alpha   90.00
_cell.angle_beta   90.00
_cell.angle_gamma   90.00
#
_symmetry.space_group_name_H-M   'P 1'
#
loop_
_entity.id
_entity.type
_entity.pdbx_description
1 polymer ?
#
loop_
_entity_poly.entity_id
_entity_poly.type
_entity_poly.pdbx_seq_one_letter_code
_entity_poly.pdbx_strand_id
1 'polypeptide(L)'
;MTELLLYNPNNDTWISQKATVYSPTPRAYHSAVLTQDGRIIVYGGYTGDFRIVSDDLVILDTYDYTWSNAKAIDPPPSRFFHTATLVGYYMIVAFGRTNNDLPPPTSNEVFILNTYDKSNYKWVNEFNPDLSDLSYPSDQNSYKNLSTQNKHLTIGIIILSIVLALIGVSFLIYFYRKRRLSRPDMLVPSSQEAN
;
A
#
# COMPACT_ATOMS: atom_id res chain seq x y z
N MET A 1 0.52 14.36 9.64
CA MET A 1 1.68 13.51 9.27
C MET A 1 1.41 12.93 7.88
N THR A 2 1.54 13.73 6.82
CA THR A 2 1.11 13.37 5.45
C THR A 2 2.27 13.07 4.51
N GLU A 3 3.49 13.42 4.91
CA GLU A 3 4.72 13.07 4.20
C GLU A 3 5.48 12.04 5.03
N LEU A 4 5.90 10.98 4.36
CA LEU A 4 6.71 9.92 4.91
C LEU A 4 8.09 10.01 4.24
N LEU A 5 9.14 10.04 5.05
CA LEU A 5 10.51 9.98 4.55
C LEU A 5 10.97 8.52 4.55
N LEU A 6 11.28 8.02 3.36
CA LEU A 6 11.74 6.64 3.16
C LEU A 6 13.23 6.68 2.84
N TYR A 7 14.02 5.99 3.65
CA TYR A 7 15.44 5.82 3.40
C TYR A 7 15.69 4.54 2.61
N ASN A 8 16.41 4.65 1.50
CA ASN A 8 16.87 3.51 0.73
C ASN A 8 18.35 3.25 1.03
N PRO A 9 18.68 2.15 1.75
CA PRO A 9 20.06 1.85 2.13
C PRO A 9 20.92 1.37 0.95
N ASN A 10 20.32 0.94 -0.17
CA ASN A 10 21.09 0.43 -1.31
C ASN A 10 21.81 1.54 -2.09
N ASN A 11 21.27 2.76 -2.03
CA ASN A 11 21.81 3.91 -2.77
C ASN A 11 21.97 5.17 -1.91
N ASP A 12 21.78 5.06 -0.59
CA ASP A 12 21.93 6.15 0.38
C ASP A 12 21.09 7.39 0.04
N THR A 13 19.81 7.18 -0.28
CA THR A 13 18.90 8.28 -0.64
C THR A 13 17.64 8.29 0.20
N TRP A 14 17.08 9.49 0.38
CA TRP A 14 15.76 9.70 0.97
C TRP A 14 14.75 10.03 -0.13
N ILE A 15 13.57 9.43 -0.05
CA ILE A 15 12.44 9.69 -0.92
C ILE A 15 11.27 10.17 -0.06
N SER A 16 10.59 11.23 -0.48
CA SER A 16 9.34 11.66 0.14
C SER A 16 8.17 10.93 -0.49
N GLN A 17 7.43 10.18 0.32
CA GLN A 17 6.22 9.48 -0.07
C GLN A 17 5.01 10.16 0.58
N LYS A 18 4.00 10.47 -0.23
CA LYS A 18 2.76 11.06 0.28
C LYS A 18 1.87 9.96 0.85
N ALA A 19 1.55 10.07 2.13
CA ALA A 19 0.53 9.25 2.75
C ALA A 19 -0.86 9.85 2.58
N THR A 20 -1.88 9.00 2.55
CA THR A 20 -3.26 9.40 2.24
C THR A 20 -4.27 8.83 3.24
N VAL A 21 -5.56 9.13 3.01
CA VAL A 21 -6.74 8.66 3.76
C VAL A 21 -6.90 9.26 5.15
N TYR A 22 -5.87 9.20 5.99
CA TYR A 22 -5.87 9.72 7.35
C TYR A 22 -4.59 10.51 7.62
N SER A 23 -4.64 11.43 8.58
CA SER A 23 -3.44 12.13 9.07
C SER A 23 -3.37 11.98 10.57
N PRO A 24 -2.49 11.09 11.09
CA PRO A 24 -2.28 10.97 12.52
C PRO A 24 -1.92 12.31 13.17
N THR A 25 -2.37 12.49 14.41
CA THR A 25 -1.96 13.64 15.23
C THR A 25 -0.43 13.67 15.33
N PRO A 26 0.22 14.82 15.08
CA PRO A 26 1.65 14.98 15.30
C PRO A 26 2.04 14.61 16.73
N ARG A 27 3.02 13.73 16.88
CA ARG A 27 3.34 13.07 18.15
C ARG A 27 4.84 12.81 18.30
N ALA A 28 5.32 12.89 19.54
CA ALA A 28 6.64 12.47 19.99
C ALA A 28 6.50 11.37 21.06
N TYR A 29 7.60 10.71 21.41
CA TYR A 29 7.64 9.69 22.48
C TYR A 29 6.63 8.53 22.32
N HIS A 30 6.23 8.27 21.08
CA HIS A 30 5.45 7.11 20.67
C HIS A 30 6.39 5.92 20.41
N SER A 31 5.82 4.73 20.32
CA SER A 31 6.51 3.56 19.80
C SER A 31 5.92 3.13 18.46
N ALA A 32 6.71 2.40 17.68
CA ALA A 32 6.27 1.82 16.41
C ALA A 32 6.81 0.40 16.25
N VAL A 33 6.01 -0.49 15.68
CA VAL A 33 6.42 -1.87 15.36
C VAL A 33 6.00 -2.23 13.93
N LEU A 34 6.84 -3.01 13.24
CA LEU A 34 6.53 -3.60 11.94
C LEU A 34 5.90 -4.97 12.15
N THR A 35 4.64 -5.12 11.78
CA THR A 35 3.89 -6.38 11.85
C THR A 35 4.31 -7.37 10.76
N GLN A 36 4.04 -8.66 10.98
CA GLN A 36 4.42 -9.74 10.04
C GLN A 36 3.78 -9.58 8.65
N ASP A 37 2.64 -8.92 8.56
CA ASP A 37 1.93 -8.66 7.31
C ASP A 37 2.30 -7.33 6.65
N GLY A 38 3.37 -6.68 7.13
CA GLY A 38 3.95 -5.48 6.52
C GLY A 38 3.39 -4.15 7.03
N ARG A 39 2.37 -4.13 7.90
CA ARG A 39 1.85 -2.87 8.45
C ARG A 39 2.76 -2.32 9.55
N ILE A 40 2.86 -1.00 9.66
CA ILE A 40 3.49 -0.34 10.81
C ILE A 40 2.38 0.10 11.77
N ILE A 41 2.42 -0.40 12.99
CA ILE A 41 1.56 0.06 14.08
C ILE A 41 2.32 1.08 14.90
N VAL A 42 1.74 2.26 15.06
CA VAL A 42 2.23 3.32 15.95
C VAL A 42 1.29 3.42 17.14
N TYR A 43 1.84 3.38 18.35
CA TYR A 43 1.06 3.43 19.58
C TYR A 43 1.46 4.60 20.48
N GLY A 44 0.44 5.28 21.00
CA GLY A 44 0.54 6.35 21.97
C GLY A 44 1.34 7.56 21.47
N GLY A 45 1.92 8.27 22.44
CA GLY A 45 2.72 9.45 22.22
C GLY A 45 2.16 10.71 22.85
N TYR A 46 2.89 11.80 22.63
CA TYR A 46 2.68 13.07 23.28
C TYR A 46 2.78 14.18 22.25
N THR A 47 1.83 15.08 22.25
CA THR A 47 1.73 16.18 21.30
C THR A 47 2.61 17.36 21.72
N GLY A 48 2.91 18.25 20.78
CA GLY A 48 3.70 19.45 21.03
C GLY A 48 3.05 20.46 21.98
N ASP A 49 1.73 20.38 22.20
CA ASP A 49 0.96 21.21 23.13
C ASP A 49 0.80 20.55 24.51
N PHE A 50 1.69 19.63 24.86
CA PHE A 50 1.75 18.97 26.16
C PHE A 50 0.51 18.14 26.50
N ARG A 51 -0.02 17.39 25.53
CA ARG A 51 -1.13 16.46 25.74
C ARG A 51 -0.74 15.06 25.31
N ILE A 52 -1.36 14.08 25.92
CA ILE A 52 -1.32 12.71 25.42
C ILE A 52 -2.18 12.67 24.15
N VAL A 53 -1.73 11.95 23.13
CA VAL A 53 -2.48 11.82 21.87
C VAL A 53 -3.86 11.19 22.13
N SER A 54 -4.86 11.58 21.34
CA SER A 54 -6.22 11.02 21.41
C SER A 54 -6.44 9.84 20.46
N ASP A 55 -5.62 9.74 19.42
CA ASP A 55 -5.57 8.68 18.42
C ASP A 55 -4.39 7.73 18.72
N ASP A 56 -4.44 7.05 19.87
CA ASP A 56 -3.33 6.23 20.35
C ASP A 56 -2.87 5.19 19.32
N LEU A 57 -3.81 4.48 18.69
CA LEU A 57 -3.50 3.38 17.77
C LEU A 57 -3.73 3.83 16.32
N VAL A 58 -2.63 4.06 15.59
CA VAL A 58 -2.66 4.39 14.16
C VAL A 58 -1.80 3.42 13.38
N ILE A 59 -2.24 3.10 12.17
CA ILE A 59 -1.65 2.07 11.33
C ILE A 59 -1.31 2.66 9.98
N LEU A 60 -0.08 2.41 9.54
CA LEU A 60 0.36 2.65 8.17
C LEU A 60 0.40 1.31 7.44
N ASP A 61 -0.41 1.17 6.39
CA ASP A 61 -0.20 0.13 5.41
C ASP A 61 0.99 0.54 4.52
N THR A 62 2.03 -0.30 4.47
CA THR A 62 3.26 0.02 3.74
C THR A 62 3.19 -0.34 2.26
N TYR A 63 2.13 -1.05 1.82
CA TYR A 63 1.93 -1.39 0.42
C TYR A 63 1.45 -0.17 -0.38
N ASP A 64 0.47 0.56 0.16
CA ASP A 64 -0.14 1.72 -0.50
C ASP A 64 0.09 3.06 0.23
N TYR A 65 0.80 3.05 1.35
CA TYR A 65 1.10 4.21 2.19
C TYR A 65 -0.16 4.92 2.70
N THR A 66 -1.19 4.14 3.04
CA THR A 66 -2.40 4.68 3.66
C THR A 66 -2.31 4.64 5.17
N TRP A 67 -2.64 5.77 5.81
CA TRP A 67 -2.85 5.78 7.25
C TRP A 67 -4.30 5.42 7.57
N SER A 68 -4.47 4.79 8.73
CA SER A 68 -5.77 4.58 9.36
C SER A 68 -5.66 4.74 10.87
N ASN A 69 -6.77 5.10 11.52
CA ASN A 69 -6.90 5.02 12.97
C ASN A 69 -7.70 3.74 13.29
N ALA A 70 -7.18 2.93 14.21
CA ALA A 70 -7.92 1.79 14.72
C ALA A 70 -8.38 2.04 16.15
N LYS A 71 -9.50 1.40 16.49
CA LYS A 71 -9.91 1.21 17.86
C LYS A 71 -9.58 -0.21 18.25
N ALA A 72 -9.06 -0.38 19.47
CA ALA A 72 -8.83 -1.68 20.05
C ALA A 72 -9.90 -1.96 21.11
N ILE A 73 -10.22 -3.24 21.30
CA ILE A 73 -11.03 -3.72 22.41
C ILE A 73 -10.18 -3.70 23.68
N ASP A 74 -10.79 -3.24 24.78
CA ASP A 74 -10.19 -3.12 26.12
C ASP A 74 -8.87 -2.31 26.15
N PRO A 75 -8.84 -1.09 25.58
CA PRO A 75 -7.60 -0.33 25.49
C PRO A 75 -7.10 0.10 26.87
N PRO A 76 -5.79 -0.03 27.14
CA PRO A 76 -5.21 0.54 28.35
C PRO A 76 -5.19 2.07 28.25
N PRO A 77 -4.91 2.77 29.36
CA PRO A 77 -4.75 4.21 29.34
C PRO A 77 -3.68 4.64 28.32
N SER A 78 -4.01 5.68 27.56
CA SER A 78 -3.11 6.37 26.63
C SER A 78 -1.77 6.70 27.30
N ARG A 79 -0.67 6.50 26.58
CA ARG A 79 0.67 6.61 27.19
C ARG A 79 1.76 7.10 26.25
N PHE A 80 2.82 7.61 26.84
CA PHE A 80 4.02 8.12 26.17
C PHE A 80 5.29 7.74 26.96
N PHE A 81 6.48 7.85 26.36
CA PHE A 81 7.74 7.36 26.94
C PHE A 81 7.74 5.84 27.27
N HIS A 82 6.89 5.07 26.61
CA HIS A 82 6.85 3.62 26.73
C HIS A 82 7.76 2.97 25.68
N THR A 83 8.01 1.67 25.82
CA THR A 83 8.62 0.85 24.78
C THR A 83 7.58 -0.08 24.16
N ALA A 84 7.82 -0.52 22.93
CA ALA A 84 7.05 -1.61 22.33
C ALA A 84 7.94 -2.57 21.57
N THR A 85 7.55 -3.83 21.54
CA THR A 85 8.23 -4.89 20.79
C THR A 85 7.20 -5.86 20.24
N LEU A 86 7.37 -6.28 18.99
CA LEU A 86 6.52 -7.30 18.38
C LEU A 86 7.14 -8.69 18.57
N VAL A 87 6.33 -9.64 19.05
CA VAL A 87 6.65 -11.06 19.12
C VAL A 87 5.50 -11.85 18.52
N GLY A 88 5.72 -12.54 17.40
CA GLY A 88 4.63 -13.17 16.66
C GLY A 88 3.64 -12.13 16.13
N TYR A 89 2.36 -12.28 16.48
CA TYR A 89 1.30 -11.27 16.25
C TYR A 89 0.97 -10.45 17.50
N TYR A 90 1.82 -10.48 18.52
CA TYR A 90 1.60 -9.74 19.76
C TYR A 90 2.55 -8.56 19.86
N MET A 91 2.00 -7.35 19.91
CA MET A 91 2.75 -6.15 20.27
C MET A 91 2.71 -6.00 21.79
N ILE A 92 3.88 -6.12 22.42
CA ILE A 92 4.05 -5.97 23.86
C ILE A 92 4.46 -4.53 24.13
N VAL A 93 3.67 -3.80 24.90
CA VAL A 93 3.91 -2.42 25.32
C VAL A 93 4.23 -2.39 26.80
N ALA A 94 5.38 -1.85 27.17
CA ALA A 94 5.83 -1.82 28.57
C ALA A 94 6.08 -0.39 29.05
N PHE A 95 5.72 -0.16 30.32
CA PHE A 95 6.03 1.05 31.07
C PHE A 95 5.42 2.32 30.44
N GLY A 96 6.10 3.44 30.64
CA GLY A 96 5.70 4.77 30.19
C GLY A 96 4.87 5.53 31.21
N ARG A 97 4.34 6.67 30.74
CA ARG A 97 3.56 7.62 31.53
C ARG A 97 2.17 7.76 30.96
N THR A 98 1.19 7.89 31.85
CA THR A 98 -0.24 8.07 31.52
C THR A 98 -0.75 9.46 31.90
N ASN A 99 0.09 10.28 32.55
CA ASN A 99 -0.23 11.65 32.93
C ASN A 99 1.04 12.51 33.08
N ASN A 100 0.83 13.79 33.39
CA ASN A 100 1.88 14.80 33.53
C ASN A 100 2.24 15.10 34.99
N ASP A 101 1.83 14.26 35.94
CA ASP A 101 2.02 14.53 37.36
C ASP A 101 3.51 14.60 37.74
N LEU A 102 3.79 15.32 38.83
CA LEU A 102 5.12 15.49 39.41
C LEU A 102 5.12 15.01 40.88
N PRO A 103 6.04 14.11 41.28
CA PRO A 103 7.11 13.52 40.47
C PRO A 103 6.56 12.59 39.37
N PRO A 104 7.28 12.41 38.25
CA PRO A 104 6.84 11.55 37.16
C PRO A 104 6.49 10.15 37.68
N PRO A 105 5.26 9.65 37.46
CA PRO A 105 4.94 8.30 37.85
C PRO A 105 5.75 7.32 36.98
N THR A 106 6.38 6.34 37.61
CA THR A 106 6.97 5.19 36.91
C THR A 106 5.94 4.07 36.88
N SER A 107 5.47 3.71 35.68
CA SER A 107 4.59 2.56 35.48
C SER A 107 5.41 1.28 35.36
N ASN A 108 5.01 0.22 36.06
CA ASN A 108 5.51 -1.15 35.89
C ASN A 108 4.58 -2.02 35.04
N GLU A 109 3.55 -1.41 34.43
CA GLU A 109 2.54 -2.13 33.68
C GLU A 109 3.05 -2.60 32.32
N VAL A 110 2.54 -3.75 31.88
CA VAL A 110 2.81 -4.33 30.57
C VAL A 110 1.48 -4.72 29.95
N PHE A 111 1.30 -4.37 28.68
CA PHE A 111 0.09 -4.64 27.90
C PHE A 111 0.44 -5.39 26.64
N ILE A 112 -0.45 -6.27 26.21
CA ILE A 112 -0.24 -7.11 25.03
C ILE A 112 -1.37 -6.85 24.05
N LEU A 113 -1.05 -6.33 22.87
CA LEU A 113 -2.01 -6.13 21.79
C LEU A 113 -1.89 -7.29 20.80
N ASN A 114 -2.99 -8.02 20.58
CA ASN A 114 -3.11 -8.96 19.48
C ASN A 114 -3.33 -8.18 18.17
N THR A 115 -2.47 -8.43 17.18
CA THR A 115 -2.41 -7.74 15.88
C THR A 115 -2.80 -8.62 14.70
N TYR A 116 -3.17 -9.88 14.96
CA TYR A 116 -3.47 -10.90 13.95
C TYR A 116 -4.67 -10.49 13.08
N ASP A 117 -5.80 -10.15 13.71
CA ASP A 117 -6.99 -9.68 13.01
C ASP A 117 -6.92 -8.17 12.78
N LYS A 118 -6.73 -7.77 11.52
CA LYS A 118 -6.64 -6.37 11.10
C LYS A 118 -7.92 -5.57 11.40
N SER A 119 -9.05 -6.24 11.49
CA SER A 119 -10.35 -5.63 11.76
C SER A 119 -10.70 -5.58 13.24
N ASN A 120 -9.95 -6.30 14.07
CA ASN A 120 -10.29 -6.52 15.47
C ASN A 120 -9.06 -6.58 16.38
N TYR A 121 -8.42 -5.42 16.54
CA TYR A 121 -7.36 -5.25 17.52
C TYR A 121 -7.89 -5.44 18.94
N LYS A 122 -7.23 -6.30 19.72
CA LYS A 122 -7.65 -6.58 21.10
C LYS A 122 -6.47 -6.63 22.03
N TRP A 123 -6.57 -5.89 23.14
CA TRP A 123 -5.65 -6.05 24.24
C TRP A 123 -5.99 -7.32 25.02
N VAL A 124 -4.99 -8.16 25.24
CA VAL A 124 -5.14 -9.48 25.85
C VAL A 124 -4.26 -9.58 27.09
N ASN A 125 -4.66 -10.45 28.02
CA ASN A 125 -3.93 -10.67 29.28
C ASN A 125 -2.91 -11.82 29.18
N GLU A 126 -2.99 -12.62 28.13
CA GLU A 126 -2.17 -13.81 27.94
C GLU A 126 -1.37 -13.69 26.65
N PHE A 127 -0.06 -13.90 26.76
CA PHE A 127 0.81 -14.10 25.62
C PHE A 127 0.91 -15.60 25.35
N ASN A 128 0.50 -16.05 24.16
CA ASN A 128 0.77 -17.41 23.72
C ASN A 128 2.09 -17.45 22.93
N PRO A 129 3.16 -18.03 23.48
CA PRO A 129 4.44 -18.17 22.77
C PRO A 129 4.39 -19.21 21.65
N ASP A 130 3.36 -20.06 21.63
CA ASP A 130 3.24 -21.09 20.61
C ASP A 130 2.79 -20.48 19.29
N LEU A 131 3.77 -20.28 18.42
CA LEU A 131 3.58 -19.75 17.07
C LEU A 131 3.19 -20.86 16.08
N SER A 132 3.00 -22.11 16.51
CA SER A 132 2.71 -23.24 15.60
C SER A 132 1.31 -23.16 14.96
N ASP A 133 0.34 -22.58 15.67
CA ASP A 133 -1.03 -22.39 15.15
C ASP A 133 -1.14 -21.18 14.21
N LEU A 134 -0.06 -20.44 14.02
CA LEU A 134 0.05 -19.39 13.02
C LEU A 134 0.38 -20.00 11.67
N SER A 135 -0.46 -20.95 11.22
CA SER A 135 -0.47 -21.36 9.83
C SER A 135 -0.86 -20.13 9.01
N TYR A 136 0.15 -19.46 8.46
CA TYR A 136 -0.03 -18.45 7.44
C TYR A 136 -0.94 -19.06 6.37
N PRO A 137 -2.07 -18.42 5.99
CA PRO A 137 -2.77 -18.83 4.78
C PRO A 137 -1.75 -18.67 3.66
N SER A 138 -1.18 -19.79 3.21
CA SER A 138 -0.22 -19.80 2.12
C SER A 138 -0.99 -19.51 0.84
N ASP A 139 -1.44 -18.27 0.66
CA ASP A 139 -1.90 -17.76 -0.60
C ASP A 139 -0.68 -17.48 -1.48
N GLN A 140 0.07 -18.56 -1.77
CA GLN A 140 1.02 -18.64 -2.87
C GLN A 140 0.34 -18.36 -4.23
N ASN A 141 -1.00 -18.26 -4.25
CA ASN A 141 -1.79 -17.84 -5.39
C ASN A 141 -1.89 -16.31 -5.54
N SER A 142 -1.69 -15.52 -4.48
CA SER A 142 -1.74 -14.04 -4.55
C SER A 142 -0.61 -13.48 -5.42
N TYR A 143 0.62 -13.98 -5.22
CA TYR A 143 1.79 -13.55 -6.01
C TYR A 143 1.82 -14.15 -7.42
N LYS A 144 1.23 -15.34 -7.65
CA LYS A 144 1.10 -15.92 -9.00
C LYS A 144 0.03 -15.21 -9.83
N ASN A 145 -1.07 -14.77 -9.22
CA ASN A 145 -2.16 -14.10 -9.93
C ASN A 145 -1.77 -12.71 -10.45
N LEU A 146 -0.89 -11.96 -9.77
CA LEU A 146 -0.41 -10.68 -10.28
C LEU A 146 0.46 -10.85 -11.54
N SER A 147 1.26 -11.92 -11.62
CA SER A 147 2.05 -12.23 -12.82
C SER A 147 1.21 -12.77 -13.99
N THR A 148 0.05 -13.37 -13.70
CA THR A 148 -0.82 -14.01 -14.71
C THR A 148 -1.89 -13.06 -15.22
N GLN A 149 -2.44 -12.18 -14.38
CA GLN A 149 -3.33 -11.08 -14.79
C GLN A 149 -2.65 -10.13 -15.77
N ASN A 150 -1.40 -9.75 -15.48
CA ASN A 150 -0.63 -8.88 -16.36
C ASN A 150 -0.35 -9.54 -17.72
N LYS A 151 -0.12 -10.85 -17.78
CA LYS A 151 0.04 -11.58 -19.05
C LYS A 151 -1.21 -11.52 -19.93
N HIS A 152 -2.40 -11.75 -19.36
CA HIS A 152 -3.64 -11.67 -20.12
C HIS A 152 -3.97 -10.25 -20.58
N LEU A 153 -3.68 -9.24 -19.75
CA LEU A 153 -3.84 -7.83 -20.11
C LEU A 153 -2.88 -7.42 -21.26
N THR A 154 -1.61 -7.82 -21.18
CA THR A 154 -0.62 -7.57 -22.24
C THR A 154 -1.00 -8.26 -23.55
N ILE A 155 -1.47 -9.52 -23.49
CA ILE A 155 -1.96 -10.25 -24.69
C ILE A 155 -3.16 -9.53 -25.30
N GLY A 156 -4.11 -9.05 -24.49
CA GLY A 156 -5.28 -8.31 -24.95
C GLY A 156 -4.91 -7.00 -25.67
N ILE A 157 -3.94 -6.25 -25.14
CA ILE A 157 -3.45 -5.00 -25.77
C ILE A 157 -2.80 -5.30 -27.13
N ILE A 158 -1.96 -6.33 -27.23
CA ILE A 158 -1.29 -6.69 -28.48
C ILE A 158 -2.31 -7.08 -29.56
N ILE A 159 -3.31 -7.91 -29.21
CA ILE A 159 -4.36 -8.31 -30.15
C ILE A 159 -5.15 -7.09 -30.64
N LEU A 160 -5.53 -6.19 -29.73
CA LEU A 160 -6.27 -4.98 -30.08
C LEU A 160 -5.46 -4.07 -31.04
N SER A 161 -4.16 -3.89 -30.79
CA SER A 161 -3.28 -3.11 -31.65
C SER A 161 -3.18 -3.69 -33.07
N ILE A 162 -3.08 -5.01 -33.19
CA ILE A 162 -3.03 -5.69 -34.51
C ILE A 162 -4.34 -5.50 -35.27
N VAL A 163 -5.49 -5.65 -34.60
CA VAL A 163 -6.81 -5.45 -35.22
C VAL A 163 -6.97 -4.02 -35.73
N LEU A 164 -6.61 -3.02 -34.93
CA LEU A 164 -6.68 -1.61 -35.34
C LEU A 164 -5.76 -1.30 -36.52
N ALA A 165 -4.55 -1.88 -36.57
CA ALA A 165 -3.64 -1.72 -37.70
C ALA A 165 -4.22 -2.31 -38.99
N LEU A 166 -4.83 -3.50 -38.94
CA LEU A 166 -5.45 -4.14 -40.10
C LEU A 166 -6.65 -3.35 -40.63
N ILE A 167 -7.48 -2.78 -39.74
CA ILE A 167 -8.58 -1.90 -40.12
C ILE A 167 -8.04 -0.63 -40.79
N GLY A 168 -7.00 -0.01 -40.23
CA GLY A 168 -6.35 1.16 -40.80
C GLY A 168 -5.78 0.91 -42.19
N VAL A 169 -5.09 -0.21 -42.39
CA VAL A 169 -4.55 -0.61 -43.70
C VAL A 169 -5.68 -0.88 -44.71
N SER A 170 -6.75 -1.56 -44.29
CA SER A 170 -7.90 -1.82 -45.16
C SER A 170 -8.58 -0.52 -45.58
N PHE A 171 -8.70 0.44 -44.67
CA PHE A 171 -9.24 1.77 -44.94
C PHE A 171 -8.35 2.55 -45.93
N LEU A 172 -7.02 2.52 -45.74
CA LEU A 172 -6.06 3.12 -46.66
C LEU A 172 -6.14 2.50 -48.06
N ILE A 173 -6.22 1.18 -48.16
CA ILE A 173 -6.39 0.47 -49.45
C ILE A 173 -7.71 0.85 -50.10
N TYR A 174 -8.80 0.91 -49.34
CA TYR A 174 -10.10 1.34 -49.85
C TYR A 174 -10.05 2.76 -50.40
N PHE A 175 -9.48 3.72 -49.66
CA PHE A 175 -9.34 5.10 -50.12
C PHE A 175 -8.38 5.25 -51.29
N TYR A 176 -7.30 4.48 -51.32
CA TYR A 176 -6.37 4.44 -52.44
C TYR A 176 -7.06 3.93 -53.72
N ARG A 177 -7.81 2.82 -53.62
CA ARG A 177 -8.59 2.28 -54.73
C ARG A 177 -9.70 3.23 -55.18
N LYS A 178 -10.43 3.82 -54.23
CA LYS A 178 -11.48 4.81 -54.50
C LYS A 178 -10.91 6.03 -55.24
N ARG A 179 -9.78 6.59 -54.78
CA ARG A 179 -9.08 7.70 -55.45
C ARG A 179 -8.56 7.32 -56.83
N ARG A 180 -8.06 6.10 -57.02
CA ARG A 180 -7.61 5.61 -58.34
C ARG A 180 -8.76 5.49 -59.33
N LEU A 181 -9.92 4.97 -58.88
CA LEU A 181 -11.11 4.81 -59.72
C LEU A 181 -11.78 6.15 -60.06
N SER A 182 -11.58 7.19 -59.24
CA SER A 182 -12.07 8.55 -59.51
C SER A 182 -11.16 9.39 -60.42
N ARG A 183 -10.11 8.82 -61.05
CA ARG A 183 -9.28 9.49 -62.06
C ARG A 183 -9.56 8.90 -63.45
N PRO A 184 -10.32 9.57 -64.33
CA PRO A 184 -10.67 9.07 -65.67
C PRO A 184 -9.50 9.02 -66.68
N ASP A 185 -8.34 9.61 -66.39
CA ASP A 185 -7.37 9.99 -67.45
C ASP A 185 -6.17 9.04 -67.64
N MET A 186 -6.31 7.74 -67.34
CA MET A 186 -5.21 6.76 -67.57
C MET A 186 -5.60 5.58 -68.47
N LEU A 187 -6.55 5.77 -69.40
CA LEU A 187 -6.67 4.90 -70.56
C LEU A 187 -5.74 5.42 -71.66
N VAL A 188 -4.51 4.91 -71.69
CA VAL A 188 -3.62 5.07 -72.85
C VAL A 188 -4.22 4.23 -73.99
N PRO A 189 -4.57 4.82 -75.15
CA PRO A 189 -4.95 4.03 -76.31
C PRO A 189 -3.74 3.25 -76.79
N SER A 190 -3.88 1.92 -76.90
CA SER A 190 -2.90 1.06 -77.55
C SER A 190 -2.74 1.50 -79.01
N SER A 191 -1.52 1.85 -79.39
CA SER A 191 -1.11 2.03 -80.77
C SER A 191 -1.27 0.72 -81.57
N GLN A 192 -2.04 0.78 -82.66
CA GLN A 192 -1.83 -0.02 -83.87
C GLN A 192 -1.94 0.99 -85.03
N GLU A 193 -0.82 1.45 -85.60
CA GLU A 193 -0.04 0.86 -86.70
C GLU A 193 -0.79 0.75 -88.05
N ALA A 194 -0.26 1.52 -89.03
CA ALA A 194 -0.14 1.33 -90.48
C ALA A 194 -1.21 0.49 -91.22
N ASN A 195 -1.83 0.95 -92.31
CA ASN A 195 -1.30 1.57 -93.54
C ASN A 195 -2.44 2.30 -94.28
#